data_AF-A0A7U9RGT7-F1
#
_entry.id   AF-A0A7U9RGT7-F1
#
_cell.length_a   1.000
_cell.length_b   1.000
_cell.length_c   1.000
_cell.angle_alpha   90.00
_cell.angle_beta   90.00
_cell.angle_gamma   90.00
#
_symmetry.space_group_name_H-M   'P 1'
#
loop_
_entity.id
_entity.type
_entity.pdbx_description
1 polymer ?
#
loop_
_entity_poly.entity_id
_entity_poly.type
_entity_poly.pdbx_seq_one_letter_code
_entity_poly.pdbx_strand_id
1 'polypeptide(L)' 'MVRFDYQTEKFQKVSVCGIPCNFSDVRIDRSTVPKARYQYEVADDDEGQGDPVRVGYGIMVNFF' A
#
# COMPACT_ATOMS: atom_id res chain seq x y z
N MET A 1 -15.52 3.25 -0.69
CA MET A 1 -14.29 3.01 -1.48
C MET A 1 -14.13 1.52 -1.68
N VAL A 2 -13.97 1.07 -2.92
CA VAL A 2 -13.83 -0.36 -3.25
C VAL A 2 -12.47 -0.86 -2.74
N ARG A 3 -12.45 -2.06 -2.15
CA ARG A 3 -11.23 -2.77 -1.74
C ARG A 3 -11.13 -4.07 -2.52
N PHE A 4 -9.91 -4.49 -2.82
CA PHE A 4 -9.60 -5.67 -3.64
C PHE A 4 -9.15 -6.84 -2.78
N ASP A 5 -9.45 -8.06 -3.24
CA ASP A 5 -9.07 -9.30 -2.55
C ASP A 5 -7.58 -9.59 -2.80
N TYR A 6 -6.84 -9.83 -1.72
CA TYR A 6 -5.42 -10.13 -1.75
C TYR A 6 -5.08 -11.35 -2.63
N GLN A 7 -5.96 -12.35 -2.73
CA GLN A 7 -5.69 -13.59 -3.46
C GLN A 7 -5.85 -13.43 -4.98
N THR A 8 -6.61 -12.42 -5.42
CA THR A 8 -6.90 -12.20 -6.85
C THR A 8 -6.14 -11.02 -7.43
N GLU A 9 -5.64 -10.12 -6.58
CA GLU A 9 -4.96 -8.91 -7.02
C GLU A 9 -3.61 -9.20 -7.70
N LYS A 10 -3.25 -8.38 -8.69
CA LYS A 10 -1.97 -8.47 -9.38
C LYS A 10 -0.96 -7.55 -8.70
N PHE A 11 -0.02 -8.15 -7.98
CA PHE A 11 1.03 -7.39 -7.30
C PHE A 11 2.28 -7.23 -8.15
N GLN A 12 2.88 -6.04 -8.08
CA GLN A 12 4.26 -5.82 -8.45
C GLN A 12 5.19 -6.27 -7.32
N LYS A 13 6.28 -6.96 -7.66
CA LYS A 13 7.34 -7.28 -6.70
C LYS A 13 8.28 -6.08 -6.58
N VAL A 14 8.46 -5.59 -5.36
CA VAL A 14 9.36 -4.46 -5.05
C VAL A 14 10.25 -4.82 -3.86
N SER A 15 11.29 -4.03 -3.65
CA SER A 15 12.14 -4.11 -2.45
C SER A 15 12.01 -2.81 -1.67
N VAL A 16 11.58 -2.89 -0.42
CA VAL A 16 11.49 -1.73 0.50
C VAL A 16 12.49 -1.94 1.61
N CYS A 17 13.52 -1.09 1.69
CA CYS A 17 14.62 -1.23 2.66
C CYS A 17 15.28 -2.63 2.64
N GLY A 18 15.38 -3.25 1.45
CA GLY A 18 15.92 -4.61 1.29
C GLY A 18 14.93 -5.74 1.57
N ILE A 19 13.69 -5.43 1.96
CA ILE A 19 12.63 -6.40 2.24
C ILE A 19 11.78 -6.60 0.98
N PRO A 20 11.66 -7.83 0.44
CA PRO A 20 10.79 -8.11 -0.69
C PRO A 20 9.32 -7.94 -0.32
N CYS A 21 8.61 -7.08 -1.06
CA CYS A 21 7.23 -6.71 -0.82
C CYS A 21 6.36 -6.94 -2.07
N ASN A 22 5.08 -7.17 -1.83
CA ASN A 22 4.04 -7.11 -2.85
C ASN A 22 3.46 -5.69 -2.81
N PHE A 23 3.53 -4.98 -3.94
CA PHE A 23 2.99 -3.64 -4.11
C PHE A 23 1.79 -3.66 -5.06
N SER A 24 0.79 -2.84 -4.75
CA SER A 24 -0.39 -2.61 -5.57
C SER A 24 -0.79 -1.14 -5.43
N ASP A 25 -1.29 -0.55 -6.51
CA ASP A 25 -1.81 0.81 -6.58
C ASP A 25 -3.25 0.92 -6.04
N VAL A 26 -3.91 -0.21 -5.78
CA VAL A 26 -5.24 -0.27 -5.19
C VAL A 26 -5.22 -0.70 -3.73
N ARG A 27 -6.28 -0.33 -2.99
CA ARG A 27 -6.45 -0.77 -1.60
C ARG A 27 -6.88 -2.22 -1.51
N ILE A 28 -6.09 -3.01 -0.79
CA ILE A 28 -6.41 -4.40 -0.46
C ILE A 28 -7.31 -4.47 0.78
N ASP A 29 -8.29 -5.37 0.77
CA ASP A 29 -9.03 -5.73 1.98
C ASP A 29 -8.13 -6.49 2.95
N ARG A 30 -7.84 -5.84 4.08
CA ARG A 30 -7.03 -6.37 5.18
C ARG A 30 -7.54 -7.70 5.72
N SER A 31 -8.84 -7.97 5.61
CA SER A 31 -9.43 -9.24 6.05
C SER A 31 -8.96 -10.44 5.21
N THR A 32 -8.59 -10.19 3.95
CA THR A 32 -8.15 -11.22 2.98
C THR A 32 -6.63 -11.45 3.01
N VAL A 33 -5.88 -10.60 3.72
CA VAL A 33 -4.42 -10.70 3.83
C VAL A 33 -4.04 -11.89 4.74
N PRO A 34 -3.14 -12.79 4.30
CA PRO A 34 -2.67 -13.89 5.13
C PRO A 34 -2.09 -13.42 6.46
N LYS A 35 -2.41 -14.13 7.56
CA LYS A 35 -1.97 -13.77 8.93
C LYS A 35 -0.45 -13.60 9.10
N ALA A 36 0.35 -14.25 8.25
CA ALA A 36 1.82 -14.15 8.27
C ALA A 36 2.36 -12.94 7.50
N ARG A 37 1.49 -12.02 7.05
CA ARG A 37 1.86 -10.82 6.28
C ARG A 37 1.36 -9.57 6.97
N TYR A 38 2.10 -8.48 6.74
CA TYR A 38 1.73 -7.15 7.16
C TYR A 38 1.27 -6.34 5.95
N GLN A 39 0.23 -5.53 6.14
CA GLN A 39 -0.27 -4.59 5.13
C GLN A 39 -0.04 -3.17 5.63
N TYR A 40 0.66 -2.41 4.80
CA TYR A 40 0.88 -0.98 4.93
C TYR A 40 0.38 -0.27 3.67
N GLU A 41 -0.15 0.93 3.85
CA GLU A 41 -0.43 1.87 2.77
C GLU A 41 0.79 2.76 2.57
N VAL A 42 0.99 3.19 1.33
CA VAL A 42 2.02 4.13 0.93
C VAL A 42 1.31 5.35 0.37
N ALA A 43 1.74 6.55 0.76
CA ALA A 43 1.30 7.79 0.13
C ALA A 43 2.53 8.56 -0.34
N ASP A 44 2.50 8.93 -1.60
CA ASP A 44 3.49 9.80 -2.21
C ASP A 44 3.19 11.26 -1.86
N ASP A 45 4.15 12.11 -2.19
CA ASP A 45 3.91 13.54 -2.36
C ASP A 45 3.39 13.74 -3.78
N ASP A 46 2.08 13.97 -3.92
CA ASP A 46 1.37 14.03 -5.20
C ASP A 46 2.09 14.90 -6.26
N GLU A 47 2.88 15.90 -5.84
CA GLU A 47 3.59 16.85 -6.70
C GLU A 47 5.11 16.91 -6.43
N GLY A 48 5.67 15.99 -5.63
CA GLY A 48 7.10 15.98 -5.30
C GLY A 48 7.60 17.27 -4.62
N GLN A 49 6.73 17.93 -3.85
CA GLN A 49 6.99 19.13 -3.04
C GLN A 49 7.98 18.94 -1.88
N GLY A 50 8.51 17.73 -1.69
CA GLY A 50 9.56 17.41 -0.73
C GLY A 50 9.08 16.68 0.53
N ASP A 51 7.81 16.26 0.59
CA ASP A 51 7.33 15.41 1.66
C ASP A 51 7.83 13.97 1.47
N PRO A 52 8.47 13.36 2.49
CA PRO A 52 8.91 11.99 2.39
C PRO A 52 7.70 11.06 2.27
N VAL A 53 7.82 10.07 1.38
CA VAL A 53 6.84 8.99 1.20
C VAL A 53 6.43 8.43 2.56
N ARG A 54 5.13 8.49 2.86
CA ARG A 54 4.58 8.02 4.13
C ARG A 54 4.21 6.55 4.02
N VAL A 55 4.56 5.77 5.05
CA VAL A 55 4.16 4.36 5.19
C VAL A 55 3.39 4.20 6.50
N GLY A 56 2.17 3.65 6.43
CA GLY A 56 1.31 3.53 7.61
C GLY A 56 0.24 2.45 7.50
N TYR A 57 -0.45 2.13 8.60
CA TYR A 57 -1.51 1.11 8.62
C TYR A 57 -2.82 1.56 7.97
N GLY A 58 -3.02 2.86 7.83
CA GLY A 58 -4.15 3.46 7.14
C GLY A 58 -3.81 4.91 6.90
N ILE A 59 -3.66 5.28 5.63
CA ILE A 59 -3.33 6.65 5.26
C ILE A 59 -4.61 7.31 4.76
N MET A 60 -5.05 8.35 5.45
CA MET A 60 -6.16 9.16 4.97
C MET A 60 -5.66 10.02 3.82
N VAL A 61 -6.16 9.77 2.61
CA VAL A 61 -5.96 10.64 1.46
C VAL A 61 -7.02 11.72 1.54
N ASN A 62 -6.59 12.97 1.40
CA ASN A 62 -7.49 14.11 1.41
C ASN A 62 -7.40 14.78 0.05
N PHE A 63 -8.53 14.86 -0.65
CA PHE A 63 -8.65 15.58 -1.90
C PHE A 63 -9.22 16.97 -1.55
N PHE A 64 -8.34 17.90 -1.18
CA PHE A 64 -8.71 19.31 -1.02
C PHE A 64 -8.35 20.10 -2.27
#